data_AF-A0A842KR33-F1
#
_entry.id   AF-A0A842KR33-F1
#
_cell.length_a   1.000
_cell.length_b   1.000
_cell.length_c   1.000
_cell.angle_alpha   90.00
_cell.angle_beta   90.00
_cell.angle_gamma   90.00
#
_symmetry.space_group_name_H-M   'P 1'
#
loop_
_entity.id
_entity.type
_entity.pdbx_description
1 polymer ?
#
loop_
_entity_poly.entity_id
_entity_poly.type
_entity_poly.pdbx_seq_one_letter_code
_entity_poly.pdbx_strand_id
1 'polypeptide(L)'
;MIRTDVLVIGAGPAGSTAAKHAALGGADVILVDKKSEIGAPKRCAEGVSMGGLESLGIKPNPQWITRKIEGVRLVSPNGTSVWLTSDRVELPEAGYILERKVFDKHMAMDAARAGSKIMIKT
;
A
#
# COMPACT_ATOMS: atom_id res chain seq x y z
N MET A 1 27.79 10.17 9.48
CA MET A 1 26.69 11.16 9.54
C MET A 1 25.85 10.97 8.28
N ILE A 2 24.52 10.90 8.40
CA ILE A 2 23.61 10.83 7.23
C ILE A 2 23.36 12.26 6.73
N ARG A 3 23.44 12.48 5.42
CA ARG A 3 23.08 13.74 4.76
C ARG A 3 22.15 13.40 3.59
N THR A 4 21.01 14.07 3.53
CA THR A 4 19.92 13.86 2.57
C THR A 4 19.02 15.09 2.62
N ASP A 5 18.26 15.36 1.56
CA ASP A 5 17.26 16.43 1.58
C ASP A 5 15.99 15.97 2.31
N VAL A 6 15.62 14.70 2.13
CA VAL A 6 14.42 14.11 2.74
C VAL A 6 14.75 12.75 3.37
N LEU A 7 14.57 12.67 4.70
CA LEU A 7 14.60 11.41 5.44
C LEU A 7 13.17 10.93 5.70
N VAL A 8 12.79 9.79 5.12
CA VAL A 8 11.49 9.16 5.35
C VAL A 8 11.63 8.01 6.34
N ILE A 9 10.87 8.05 7.43
CA ILE A 9 10.90 7.04 8.50
C ILE A 9 9.67 6.13 8.38
N GLY A 10 9.90 4.88 7.97
CA GLY A 10 8.91 3.81 7.82
C GLY A 10 8.63 3.47 6.35
N ALA A 11 8.97 2.27 5.91
CA ALA A 11 8.79 1.76 4.54
C ALA A 11 7.46 1.02 4.33
N GLY A 12 6.40 1.46 5.00
CA GLY A 12 5.03 1.06 4.66
C GLY A 12 4.53 1.74 3.37
N PRO A 13 3.26 1.54 3.00
CA PRO A 13 2.66 2.18 1.83
C PRO A 13 2.86 3.70 1.80
N ALA A 14 2.51 4.39 2.90
CA ALA A 14 2.62 5.84 2.97
C ALA A 14 4.06 6.35 2.80
N GLY A 15 5.02 5.78 3.53
CA GLY A 15 6.42 6.23 3.45
C GLY A 15 7.07 5.86 2.12
N SER A 16 6.75 4.71 1.55
CA SER A 16 7.23 4.33 0.21
C SER A 16 6.69 5.28 -0.86
N THR A 17 5.41 5.64 -0.80
CA THR A 17 4.81 6.64 -1.69
C THR A 17 5.46 8.02 -1.51
N ALA A 18 5.66 8.46 -0.26
CA ALA A 18 6.31 9.73 0.01
C ALA A 18 7.75 9.77 -0.54
N ALA A 19 8.53 8.72 -0.29
CA ALA A 19 9.90 8.60 -0.78
C ALA A 19 9.96 8.60 -2.31
N LYS A 20 9.09 7.82 -2.97
CA LYS A 20 8.95 7.78 -4.44
C LYS A 20 8.73 9.18 -5.01
N HIS A 21 7.73 9.91 -4.52
CA HIS A 21 7.40 11.22 -5.08
C HIS A 21 8.44 12.30 -4.74
N ALA A 22 9.06 12.25 -3.56
CA ALA A 22 10.17 13.15 -3.24
C ALA A 22 11.36 12.93 -4.18
N ALA A 23 11.71 11.66 -4.47
CA ALA A 23 12.80 11.32 -5.38
C ALA A 23 12.48 11.71 -6.84
N LEU A 24 11.24 11.51 -7.30
CA LEU A 24 10.78 12.01 -8.60
C LEU A 24 10.84 13.55 -8.71
N GLY A 25 10.71 14.25 -7.58
CA GLY A 25 10.91 15.70 -7.48
C GLY A 25 12.37 16.15 -7.49
N GLY A 26 13.33 15.21 -7.54
CA GLY A 26 14.77 15.48 -7.62
C GLY A 26 15.48 15.62 -6.26
N ALA A 27 14.81 15.34 -5.14
CA ALA A 27 15.45 15.34 -3.82
C ALA A 27 16.40 14.16 -3.64
N ASP A 28 17.49 14.33 -2.89
CA ASP A 28 18.24 13.21 -2.31
C ASP A 28 17.41 12.62 -1.16
N VAL A 29 16.97 11.36 -1.30
CA VAL A 29 16.01 10.73 -0.37
C VAL A 29 16.58 9.46 0.24
N ILE A 30 16.45 9.34 1.57
CA ILE A 30 16.69 8.11 2.31
C ILE A 30 15.39 7.63 2.95
N LEU A 31 14.98 6.40 2.65
CA LEU A 31 13.87 5.69 3.27
C LEU A 31 14.41 4.66 4.26
N VAL A 32 14.06 4.79 5.54
CA VAL A 32 14.49 3.87 6.59
C VAL A 32 13.32 3.05 7.14
N ASP A 33 13.56 1.81 7.52
CA ASP A 33 12.61 1.01 8.30
C ASP A 33 13.32 0.18 9.37
N LYS A 34 12.74 0.16 10.57
CA LYS A 34 13.25 -0.64 11.69
C LYS A 34 13.22 -2.14 11.42
N LYS A 35 12.30 -2.60 10.57
CA LYS A 35 12.08 -4.03 10.32
C LYS A 35 13.23 -4.59 9.48
N SER A 36 13.51 -5.87 9.72
CA SER A 36 14.45 -6.64 8.91
C SER A 36 13.95 -6.97 7.51
N GLU A 37 12.65 -6.83 7.29
CA GLU A 37 12.00 -7.11 6.04
C GLU A 37 10.79 -6.20 5.88
N ILE A 38 10.73 -5.48 4.75
CA ILE A 38 9.60 -4.63 4.41
C ILE A 38 8.34 -5.49 4.24
N GLY A 39 7.25 -5.03 4.86
CA GLY A 39 5.96 -5.72 4.83
C GLY A 39 5.83 -6.91 5.80
N ALA A 40 6.88 -7.28 6.56
CA ALA A 40 6.83 -8.41 7.51
C ALA A 40 7.15 -8.01 8.98
N PRO A 41 6.47 -8.59 9.98
CA PRO A 41 5.29 -9.45 9.88
C PRO A 41 4.04 -8.65 9.48
N LYS A 42 3.07 -9.34 8.87
CA LYS A 42 1.77 -8.78 8.48
C LYS A 42 0.92 -8.43 9.70
N ARG A 43 0.31 -7.25 9.70
CA ARG A 43 -0.67 -6.77 10.70
C ARG A 43 -1.79 -5.97 10.02
N CYS A 44 -2.43 -6.54 9.00
CA CYS A 44 -3.50 -5.89 8.24
C CYS A 44 -4.51 -6.90 7.69
N ALA A 45 -5.75 -6.46 7.51
CA ALA A 45 -6.83 -7.20 6.83
C ALA A 45 -6.77 -7.13 5.29
N GLU A 46 -5.87 -6.30 4.74
CA GLU A 46 -5.43 -6.29 3.32
C GLU A 46 -6.43 -5.80 2.26
N GLY A 47 -7.62 -5.38 2.65
CA GLY A 47 -8.57 -4.75 1.72
C GLY A 47 -8.10 -3.37 1.26
N VAL A 48 -8.11 -3.13 -0.05
CA VAL A 48 -7.86 -1.82 -0.68
C VAL A 48 -8.86 -1.56 -1.81
N SER A 49 -9.29 -0.33 -2.03
CA SER A 49 -10.18 0.04 -3.13
C SER A 49 -9.42 0.17 -4.46
N MET A 50 -10.08 -0.13 -5.59
CA MET A 50 -9.50 0.07 -6.93
C MET A 50 -9.26 1.56 -7.21
N GLY A 51 -10.29 2.40 -7.07
CA GLY A 51 -10.16 3.84 -7.23
C GLY A 51 -9.10 4.49 -6.32
N GLY A 52 -8.87 3.94 -5.12
CA GLY A 52 -7.79 4.38 -4.24
C GLY A 52 -6.41 4.15 -4.86
N LEU A 53 -6.17 2.96 -5.42
CA LEU A 53 -4.93 2.65 -6.14
C LEU A 53 -4.78 3.50 -7.41
N GLU A 54 -5.87 3.69 -8.16
CA GLU A 54 -5.88 4.50 -9.38
C GLU A 54 -5.52 5.96 -9.08
N SER A 55 -6.12 6.56 -8.04
CA SER A 55 -5.83 7.94 -7.62
C SER A 55 -4.36 8.17 -7.25
N LEU A 56 -3.66 7.10 -6.84
CA LEU A 56 -2.24 7.10 -6.51
C LEU A 56 -1.35 6.69 -7.70
N GLY A 57 -1.93 6.44 -8.88
CA GLY A 57 -1.22 5.96 -10.07
C GLY A 57 -0.62 4.56 -9.91
N ILE A 58 -1.13 3.75 -8.98
CA ILE A 58 -0.64 2.39 -8.70
C ILE A 58 -1.41 1.41 -9.59
N LYS A 59 -0.74 0.85 -10.59
CA LYS A 59 -1.34 -0.15 -11.48
C LYS A 59 -1.48 -1.50 -10.75
N PRO A 60 -2.67 -2.13 -10.78
CA PRO A 60 -2.87 -3.48 -10.24
C PRO A 60 -1.86 -4.49 -10.77
N ASN A 61 -1.28 -5.31 -9.88
CA ASN A 61 -0.32 -6.36 -10.27
C ASN A 61 -0.73 -7.71 -9.65
N PRO A 62 -0.91 -8.78 -10.45
CA PRO A 62 -1.27 -10.10 -9.96
C PRO A 62 -0.36 -10.66 -8.86
N GLN A 63 0.91 -10.23 -8.81
CA GLN A 63 1.88 -10.73 -7.82
C GLN A 63 1.51 -10.37 -6.37
N TRP A 64 0.81 -9.27 -6.15
CA TRP A 64 0.38 -8.83 -4.81
C TRP A 64 -1.14 -8.86 -4.63
N ILE A 65 -1.92 -9.32 -5.61
CA ILE A 65 -3.38 -9.46 -5.51
C ILE A 65 -3.69 -10.92 -5.20
N THR A 66 -4.24 -11.19 -4.01
CA THR A 66 -4.68 -12.55 -3.66
C THR A 66 -6.12 -12.81 -4.09
N ARG A 67 -6.97 -11.77 -4.11
CA ARG A 67 -8.40 -11.86 -4.49
C ARG A 67 -8.95 -10.51 -4.92
N LYS A 68 -9.95 -10.52 -5.80
CA LYS A 68 -10.82 -9.38 -6.08
C LYS A 68 -12.03 -9.43 -5.13
N ILE A 69 -12.44 -8.29 -4.60
CA ILE A 69 -13.59 -8.16 -3.71
C ILE A 69 -14.83 -7.94 -4.58
N GLU A 70 -15.84 -8.79 -4.45
CA GLU A 70 -17.08 -8.71 -5.23
C GLU A 70 -18.17 -7.89 -4.51
N GLY A 71 -18.03 -7.70 -3.20
CA GLY A 71 -18.98 -6.94 -2.38
C GLY A 71 -18.60 -6.94 -0.91
N VAL A 72 -19.37 -6.21 -0.11
CA VAL A 72 -19.21 -6.10 1.34
C VAL A 72 -20.51 -6.51 2.01
N ARG A 73 -20.44 -7.46 2.94
CA ARG A 73 -21.58 -7.81 3.79
C ARG A 73 -21.44 -7.12 5.14
N LEU A 74 -22.37 -6.23 5.46
CA LEU A 74 -22.46 -5.61 6.78
C LEU A 74 -23.44 -6.43 7.62
N VAL A 75 -23.00 -6.91 8.78
CA VAL A 75 -23.80 -7.73 9.70
C VAL A 75 -23.90 -7.00 11.03
N SER A 76 -25.11 -6.71 11.47
CA SER A 76 -25.37 -6.11 12.79
C SER A 76 -25.39 -7.18 13.89
N PRO A 77 -25.22 -6.81 15.18
CA PRO A 77 -25.16 -7.77 16.28
C PRO A 77 -26.41 -8.65 16.44
N ASN A 78 -27.57 -8.19 15.97
CA ASN A 78 -28.82 -8.96 16.01
C ASN A 78 -28.96 -9.96 14.83
N GLY A 79 -27.95 -10.08 13.97
CA GLY A 79 -27.94 -10.97 12.81
C GLY A 79 -28.53 -10.38 11.53
N THR A 80 -29.13 -9.19 11.58
CA THR A 80 -29.61 -8.49 10.37
C THR A 80 -28.41 -8.11 9.51
N SER A 81 -28.44 -8.44 8.22
CA SER A 81 -27.35 -8.13 7.31
C SER A 81 -27.81 -7.49 6.01
N VAL A 82 -27.00 -6.56 5.52
CA VAL A 82 -27.14 -5.96 4.19
C VAL A 82 -25.99 -6.42 3.33
N TRP A 83 -26.30 -6.91 2.13
CA TRP A 83 -25.31 -7.24 1.13
C TRP A 83 -25.15 -6.04 0.20
N LEU A 84 -23.97 -5.41 0.27
CA LEU A 84 -23.60 -4.30 -0.58
C LEU A 84 -22.81 -4.88 -1.75
N THR A 85 -23.33 -4.67 -2.94
CA THR A 85 -22.75 -5.10 -4.21
C THR A 85 -22.92 -3.99 -5.22
N SER A 86 -22.10 -4.01 -6.26
CA SER A 86 -22.06 -2.96 -7.28
C SER A 86 -23.39 -2.75 -8.02
N ASP A 87 -24.28 -3.73 -8.02
CA ASP A 87 -25.64 -3.64 -8.58
C ASP A 87 -26.67 -2.95 -7.65
N ARG A 88 -26.39 -2.86 -6.35
CA ARG A 88 -27.33 -2.33 -5.33
C ARG A 88 -26.91 -1.01 -4.74
N VAL A 89 -25.61 -0.81 -4.58
CA VAL A 89 -24.98 0.43 -4.12
C VAL A 89 -23.76 0.59 -4.99
N GLU A 90 -23.53 1.79 -5.50
CA GLU A 90 -22.24 2.14 -6.12
C GLU A 90 -21.19 2.10 -5.01
N LEU A 91 -20.69 0.89 -4.75
CA LEU A 91 -19.56 0.68 -3.90
C LEU A 91 -18.40 1.42 -4.55
N PRO A 92 -17.57 2.17 -3.81
CA PRO A 92 -16.28 2.62 -4.33
C PRO A 92 -15.55 1.36 -4.78
N GLU A 93 -15.58 1.16 -6.09
CA GLU A 93 -15.17 0.02 -6.91
C GLU A 93 -14.61 -1.16 -6.13
N ALA A 94 -15.31 -2.29 -6.18
CA ALA A 94 -14.82 -3.65 -5.91
C ALA A 94 -13.31 -3.67 -5.64
N GLY A 95 -12.87 -3.83 -4.39
CA GLY A 95 -11.45 -3.72 -4.04
C GLY A 95 -10.60 -4.96 -4.39
N TYR A 96 -9.38 -4.97 -3.87
CA TYR A 96 -8.52 -6.17 -3.82
C TYR A 96 -8.22 -6.57 -2.38
N ILE A 97 -8.06 -7.86 -2.16
CA ILE A 97 -7.33 -8.40 -1.01
C ILE A 97 -5.88 -8.56 -1.46
N LEU A 98 -4.97 -7.91 -0.75
CA LEU A 98 -3.55 -7.90 -1.07
C LEU A 98 -2.83 -9.10 -0.45
N GLU A 99 -1.67 -9.46 -0.99
CA GLU A 99 -0.58 -10.02 -0.19
C GLU A 99 0.25 -8.82 0.28
N ARG A 100 0.11 -8.44 1.56
CA ARG A 100 0.72 -7.20 2.08
C ARG A 100 2.24 -7.17 2.10
N LYS A 101 2.89 -8.30 2.30
CA LYS A 101 4.36 -8.38 2.26
C LYS A 101 4.85 -8.13 0.83
N VAL A 102 4.16 -8.64 -0.17
CA VAL A 102 4.53 -8.40 -1.58
C VAL A 102 4.18 -6.97 -2.00
N PHE A 103 3.02 -6.47 -1.60
CA PHE A 103 2.58 -5.10 -1.90
C PHE A 103 3.51 -4.03 -1.31
N ASP A 104 3.84 -4.12 -0.01
CA ASP A 104 4.72 -3.15 0.65
C ASP A 104 6.12 -3.16 0.01
N LYS A 105 6.64 -4.34 -0.36
CA LYS A 105 7.92 -4.44 -1.09
C LYS A 105 7.84 -3.85 -2.48
N HIS A 106 6.74 -4.07 -3.20
CA HIS A 106 6.53 -3.50 -4.52
C HIS A 106 6.57 -1.96 -4.46
N MET A 107 5.87 -1.38 -3.48
CA MET A 107 5.85 0.06 -3.22
C MET A 107 7.24 0.60 -2.87
N ALA A 108 7.98 -0.10 -1.99
CA ALA A 108 9.34 0.28 -1.63
C ALA A 108 10.29 0.18 -2.84
N MET A 109 10.17 -0.86 -3.67
CA MET A 109 10.94 -1.00 -4.90
C MET A 109 10.66 0.13 -5.90
N ASP A 110 9.42 0.59 -5.98
CA ASP A 110 9.07 1.76 -6.78
C ASP A 110 9.76 3.04 -6.28
N ALA A 111 9.85 3.24 -4.96
CA ALA A 111 10.62 4.34 -4.38
C ALA A 111 12.11 4.22 -4.73
N ALA A 112 12.68 3.02 -4.66
CA ALA A 112 14.07 2.77 -5.05
C ALA A 112 14.31 3.06 -6.54
N ARG A 113 13.41 2.60 -7.43
CA ARG A 113 13.47 2.88 -8.87
C ARG A 113 13.37 4.36 -9.18
N ALA A 114 12.63 5.13 -8.37
CA ALA A 114 12.55 6.58 -8.48
C ALA A 114 13.81 7.32 -7.97
N GLY A 115 14.73 6.63 -7.29
CA GLY A 115 15.99 7.20 -6.81
C GLY A 115 16.18 7.21 -5.29
N SER A 116 15.20 6.73 -4.51
CA SER A 116 15.34 6.67 -3.05
C SER A 116 16.33 5.60 -2.61
N LYS A 117 17.25 5.92 -1.69
CA LYS A 117 18.08 4.93 -1.02
C LYS A 117 17.30 4.28 0.13
N ILE A 118 17.24 2.95 0.16
CA ILE A 118 16.52 2.20 1.20
C ILE A 118 17.48 1.60 2.21
N MET A 119 17.21 1.80 3.50
CA MET A 119 17.90 1.17 4.61
C MET A 119 16.89 0.44 5.49
N ILE A 120 17.19 -0.81 5.83
CA ILE A 120 16.36 -1.66 6.70
C ILE A 120 17.15 -2.01 7.95
N LYS A 121 16.47 -2.42 9.02
CA LYS A 121 17.08 -2.59 10.36
C LYS A 121 17.79 -1.31 10.85
N THR A 122 17.23 -0.16 10.52
CA THR A 122 17.73 1.18 10.89
C THR A 122 16.67 1.90 11.69
#